data_AF-A0AA40BZA7-F1
#
_entry.id   AF-A0AA40BZA7-F1
#
_cell.length_a   1.000
_cell.length_b   1.000
_cell.length_c   1.000
_cell.angle_alpha   90.00
_cell.angle_beta   90.00
_cell.angle_gamma   90.00
#
_symmetry.space_group_name_H-M   'P 1'
#
loop_
_entity.id
_entity.type
_entity.pdbx_description
1 polymer ?
#
loop_
_entity_poly.entity_id
_entity_poly.type
_entity_poly.pdbx_seq_one_letter_code
_entity_poly.pdbx_strand_id
1 'polypeptide(L)'
;MQLDAACFHCLLVASAQSKDPTEQQTFHTGIFLQNSPFPSHPRQFAFASSLKLFHFSVSARPTQSHRRSRPRYPSSAAMSSTTFGHNGLEACKNKEFEKAISLLDKALQDSKSPAWLLARAHAHTQLKDYDAALRDAELAYHSAAERGSGTSRKQMIEAQYRRAVIYNRLGRFADADCCCKWSMLLAEGRPANEKDGVEKNVDENGNYKVTYEEGLADRANQPRSEGIASIAAAGNKTGFEADWNRAYALRSQLLSKLKASPEDSPAYKVGVSKIPTKPTVKKEQEPSSESENEIKREDFQEPDEKLKLRTDFYQSSQDVSITLFVKDVKKEDLRVEIDKHEVRLGPVPRETALYIKAGDIKATSTFFLMDDIIPSESSWTVTPRKIELKLRKATPGVKWSRWGDEFIGAHFEGAAKETQAPAPAPKPKAAPIPERKKEASVEAAAPAYPTSSKSGPKDWDKLEVADDDDNNQDANSFFKNLYSGATPEQQRAMMKSFVESNGTALSTDWDDVKKRTVETVPPEGVVPKKWES
;
A
#
# COMPACT_ATOMS: atom_id res chain seq x y z
N MET A 1 -70.23 37.71 -21.40
CA MET A 1 -70.53 36.51 -20.59
C MET A 1 -69.35 36.32 -19.65
N GLN A 2 -69.36 37.03 -18.51
CA GLN A 2 -69.78 36.53 -17.18
C GLN A 2 -68.64 35.71 -16.54
N LEU A 3 -67.86 36.32 -15.62
CA LEU A 3 -68.02 36.26 -14.14
C LEU A 3 -67.61 34.88 -13.59
N ASP A 4 -67.01 34.67 -12.42
CA ASP A 4 -66.29 35.41 -11.38
C ASP A 4 -66.06 34.36 -10.26
N ALA A 5 -65.14 34.63 -9.32
CA ALA A 5 -65.18 34.16 -7.92
C ALA A 5 -65.07 32.63 -7.63
N ALA A 6 -64.72 32.16 -6.43
CA ALA A 6 -63.99 32.62 -5.24
C ALA A 6 -64.00 31.42 -4.27
N CYS A 7 -63.11 31.47 -3.27
CA CYS A 7 -63.18 30.93 -1.90
C CYS A 7 -64.34 30.02 -1.44
N PHE A 8 -63.99 29.18 -0.44
CA PHE A 8 -64.70 28.78 0.81
C PHE A 8 -64.34 27.30 1.10
N HIS A 9 -64.08 26.79 2.31
CA HIS A 9 -63.97 27.25 3.70
C HIS A 9 -63.41 26.02 4.46
N CYS A 10 -62.43 26.11 5.37
CA CYS A 10 -62.58 26.41 6.80
C CYS A 10 -63.68 25.64 7.56
N LEU A 11 -63.26 24.75 8.49
CA LEU A 11 -63.80 24.57 9.85
C LEU A 11 -62.81 23.67 10.64
N LEU A 12 -62.03 24.12 11.64
CA LEU A 12 -62.35 24.54 13.03
C LEU A 12 -63.09 23.42 13.79
N VAL A 13 -62.66 22.95 14.98
CA VAL A 13 -62.67 23.57 16.32
C VAL A 13 -61.94 22.57 17.26
N ALA A 14 -60.86 22.89 18.00
CA ALA A 14 -60.68 23.75 19.20
C ALA A 14 -61.11 23.12 20.54
N SER A 15 -60.18 23.13 21.51
CA SER A 15 -60.38 23.49 22.94
C SER A 15 -59.12 23.10 23.75
N ALA A 16 -58.70 23.75 24.84
CA ALA A 16 -58.66 25.12 25.35
C ALA A 16 -58.05 25.02 26.78
N GLN A 17 -57.60 26.17 27.31
CA GLN A 17 -57.26 26.50 28.72
C GLN A 17 -55.85 26.10 29.21
N SER A 18 -54.91 27.00 29.49
CA SER A 18 -54.84 28.28 30.26
C SER A 18 -54.41 28.10 31.73
N LYS A 19 -53.31 28.81 32.10
CA LYS A 19 -53.08 29.60 33.35
C LYS A 19 -51.57 29.88 33.55
N ASP A 20 -51.13 31.06 33.10
CA ASP A 20 -50.58 32.21 33.88
C ASP A 20 -49.77 32.03 35.20
N PRO A 21 -48.99 33.06 35.62
CA PRO A 21 -47.54 32.94 35.90
C PRO A 21 -47.15 33.43 37.33
N THR A 22 -45.86 33.78 37.51
CA THR A 22 -45.25 34.76 38.47
C THR A 22 -44.31 34.21 39.57
N GLU A 23 -43.36 35.08 39.95
CA GLU A 23 -42.39 35.09 41.08
C GLU A 23 -40.95 34.65 40.77
N GLN A 24 -39.94 35.53 40.68
CA GLN A 24 -39.40 36.56 41.57
C GLN A 24 -38.21 36.08 42.43
N GLN A 25 -37.19 36.95 42.46
CA GLN A 25 -36.23 37.24 43.53
C GLN A 25 -34.91 36.44 43.65
N THR A 26 -33.87 37.13 43.17
CA THR A 26 -32.57 37.36 43.81
C THR A 26 -32.63 37.55 45.34
N PHE A 27 -31.65 37.04 46.11
CA PHE A 27 -30.76 37.85 47.00
C PHE A 27 -29.83 37.00 47.91
N HIS A 28 -28.57 37.44 47.94
CA HIS A 28 -27.63 37.62 49.08
C HIS A 28 -27.17 36.52 50.06
N THR A 29 -25.87 36.65 50.39
CA THR A 29 -25.12 36.32 51.64
C THR A 29 -24.74 34.85 51.86
N GLY A 30 -23.54 34.47 52.31
CA GLY A 30 -22.40 35.20 52.88
C GLY A 30 -21.98 34.63 54.25
N ILE A 31 -20.78 34.03 54.30
CA ILE A 31 -19.84 33.93 55.46
C ILE A 31 -20.09 32.86 56.55
N PHE A 32 -19.08 32.00 56.81
CA PHE A 32 -18.36 31.73 58.10
C PHE A 32 -17.40 30.50 57.90
N LEU A 33 -16.06 30.66 57.92
CA LEU A 33 -15.10 30.32 59.01
C LEU A 33 -15.19 28.83 59.46
N GLN A 34 -14.14 27.99 59.45
CA GLN A 34 -12.93 28.07 60.31
C GLN A 34 -11.95 26.88 60.04
N ASN A 35 -10.67 27.13 60.35
CA ASN A 35 -9.63 26.22 60.90
C ASN A 35 -8.79 25.27 60.00
N SER A 36 -7.51 25.67 59.86
CA SER A 36 -6.27 24.89 59.63
C SER A 36 -5.83 24.12 60.91
N PRO A 37 -4.59 23.55 61.09
CA PRO A 37 -3.48 23.17 60.18
C PRO A 37 -2.67 21.85 60.54
N PHE A 38 -1.72 21.45 59.64
CA PHE A 38 -0.37 20.81 59.85
C PHE A 38 -0.20 19.45 60.60
N PRO A 39 1.00 18.79 60.68
CA PRO A 39 2.17 18.65 59.76
C PRO A 39 2.79 17.20 59.70
N SER A 40 3.90 17.05 58.96
CA SER A 40 5.18 16.38 59.34
C SER A 40 5.72 15.13 58.57
N HIS A 41 7.01 15.26 58.25
CA HIS A 41 8.05 14.35 57.68
C HIS A 41 8.45 13.20 58.65
N PRO A 42 9.27 12.15 58.31
CA PRO A 42 10.73 12.31 58.06
C PRO A 42 11.49 11.19 57.26
N ARG A 43 12.84 11.24 57.42
CA ARG A 43 14.02 10.81 56.65
C ARG A 43 14.54 9.36 56.87
N GLN A 44 15.34 8.92 55.89
CA GLN A 44 16.60 8.10 55.88
C GLN A 44 17.08 7.32 57.13
N PHE A 45 17.64 6.12 56.89
CA PHE A 45 18.79 5.54 57.61
C PHE A 45 19.67 4.64 56.70
N ALA A 46 20.98 4.64 56.97
CA ALA A 46 22.03 3.85 56.35
C ALA A 46 22.42 2.63 57.21
N PHE A 47 23.03 1.59 56.61
CA PHE A 47 23.86 0.61 57.33
C PHE A 47 25.02 0.11 56.45
N ALA A 48 26.20 -0.01 57.08
CA ALA A 48 27.43 -0.55 56.54
C ALA A 48 27.71 -1.95 57.12
N SER A 49 28.46 -2.79 56.40
CA SER A 49 29.32 -3.83 56.98
C SER A 49 30.39 -4.30 55.99
N SER A 50 31.54 -4.63 56.55
CA SER A 50 32.84 -4.91 55.94
C SER A 50 33.33 -6.29 56.41
N LEU A 51 34.18 -6.99 55.62
CA LEU A 51 35.18 -8.04 55.93
C LEU A 51 35.39 -8.92 54.67
N LYS A 52 36.56 -9.44 54.25
CA LYS A 52 37.99 -9.31 54.59
C LYS A 52 38.78 -10.00 53.44
N LEU A 53 40.05 -9.61 53.25
CA LEU A 53 41.01 -10.11 52.26
C LEU A 53 41.41 -11.59 52.43
N PHE A 54 41.83 -12.24 51.32
CA PHE A 54 43.00 -13.14 51.29
C PHE A 54 43.80 -12.95 49.99
N HIS A 55 45.07 -12.58 50.14
CA HIS A 55 46.10 -12.59 49.10
C HIS A 55 46.75 -13.98 49.06
N PHE A 56 46.94 -14.55 47.87
CA PHE A 56 48.01 -15.53 47.64
C PHE A 56 48.73 -15.18 46.33
N SER A 57 50.04 -14.98 46.47
CA SER A 57 51.00 -14.67 45.42
C SER A 57 51.70 -15.96 45.02
N VAL A 58 51.67 -16.32 43.73
CA VAL A 58 52.63 -17.26 43.13
C VAL A 58 53.07 -16.71 41.77
N SER A 59 54.38 -16.53 41.65
CA SER A 59 55.12 -16.10 40.47
C SER A 59 55.47 -17.29 39.58
N ALA A 60 55.16 -17.23 38.28
CA ALA A 60 55.83 -18.02 37.24
C ALA A 60 55.79 -17.31 35.87
N ARG A 61 56.88 -17.51 35.11
CA ARG A 61 57.41 -16.75 33.95
C ARG A 61 56.57 -16.80 32.65
N PRO A 62 56.86 -15.92 31.66
CA PRO A 62 55.96 -15.64 30.55
C PRO A 62 56.20 -16.52 29.34
N THR A 63 55.13 -16.92 28.65
CA THR A 63 55.18 -17.40 27.27
C THR A 63 54.30 -16.52 26.40
N GLN A 64 54.95 -15.72 25.55
CA GLN A 64 54.32 -15.01 24.45
C GLN A 64 53.65 -16.03 23.52
N SER A 65 52.32 -15.96 23.38
CA SER A 65 51.68 -16.32 22.13
C SER A 65 50.79 -15.16 21.70
N HIS A 66 51.18 -14.55 20.59
CA HIS A 66 50.43 -13.48 19.93
C HIS A 66 49.11 -14.05 19.40
N ARG A 67 48.02 -13.94 20.18
CA ARG A 67 46.67 -13.85 19.61
C ARG A 67 46.23 -12.41 19.73
N ARG A 68 46.24 -11.68 18.61
CA ARG A 68 45.56 -10.40 18.46
C ARG A 68 44.04 -10.64 18.59
N SER A 69 43.54 -10.67 19.82
CA SER A 69 42.14 -10.40 20.10
C SER A 69 41.89 -8.93 19.76
N ARG A 70 41.22 -8.69 18.63
CA ARG A 70 40.65 -7.37 18.35
C ARG A 70 39.74 -7.00 19.52
N PRO A 71 39.85 -5.80 20.12
CA PRO A 71 38.88 -5.37 21.11
C PRO A 71 37.51 -5.34 20.45
N ARG A 72 36.57 -6.16 20.93
CA ARG A 72 35.15 -5.97 20.64
C ARG A 72 34.75 -4.68 21.34
N TYR A 73 34.78 -3.57 20.60
CA TYR A 73 33.97 -2.43 20.98
C TYR A 73 32.51 -2.90 21.02
N PRO A 74 31.71 -2.55 22.04
CA PRO A 74 30.28 -2.72 21.93
C PRO A 74 29.86 -1.89 20.73
N SER A 75 29.39 -2.54 19.67
CA SER A 75 28.67 -1.84 18.62
C SER A 75 27.46 -1.24 19.32
N SER A 76 27.51 0.06 19.62
CA SER A 76 26.30 0.84 19.77
C SER A 76 25.48 0.50 18.53
N ALA A 77 24.36 -0.19 18.71
CA ALA A 77 23.46 -0.47 17.61
C ALA A 77 22.93 0.89 17.15
N ALA A 78 23.58 1.49 16.17
CA ALA A 78 23.11 2.70 15.54
C ALA A 78 21.70 2.38 15.01
N MET A 79 20.70 3.07 15.55
CA MET A 79 19.31 2.86 15.17
C MET A 79 19.20 3.00 13.64
N SER A 80 18.54 2.05 12.99
CA SER A 80 18.40 2.08 11.53
C SER A 80 17.53 3.25 11.08
N SER A 81 17.71 3.72 9.83
CA SER A 81 16.85 4.74 9.21
C SER A 81 15.35 4.39 9.34
N THR A 82 14.99 3.11 9.17
CA THR A 82 13.62 2.62 9.37
C THR A 82 13.14 2.79 10.80
N THR A 83 13.99 2.52 11.80
CA THR A 83 13.65 2.70 13.22
C THR A 83 13.41 4.17 13.55
N PHE A 84 14.25 5.07 13.03
CA PHE A 84 14.02 6.51 13.14
C PHE A 84 12.70 6.93 12.48
N GLY A 85 12.41 6.38 11.30
CA GLY A 85 11.16 6.63 10.58
C GLY A 85 9.92 6.23 11.38
N HIS A 86 9.90 5.01 11.93
CA HIS A 86 8.79 4.53 12.77
C HIS A 86 8.62 5.37 14.04
N ASN A 87 9.70 5.65 14.76
CA ASN A 87 9.65 6.49 15.96
C ASN A 87 9.19 7.92 15.63
N GLY A 88 9.58 8.45 14.46
CA GLY A 88 9.12 9.75 13.98
C GLY A 88 7.62 9.77 13.67
N LEU A 89 7.08 8.70 13.05
CA LEU A 89 5.65 8.54 12.81
C LEU A 89 4.85 8.47 14.12
N GLU A 90 5.33 7.71 15.12
CA GLU A 90 4.71 7.63 16.44
C GLU A 90 4.75 8.97 17.17
N ALA A 91 5.87 9.70 17.11
CA ALA A 91 5.97 11.04 17.66
C ALA A 91 4.95 12.02 17.01
N CYS A 92 4.73 11.93 15.69
CA CYS A 92 3.66 12.69 15.02
C CYS A 92 2.27 12.35 15.57
N LYS A 93 1.96 11.06 15.80
CA LYS A 93 0.67 10.63 16.38
C LYS A 93 0.49 11.18 17.80
N ASN A 94 1.57 11.21 18.58
CA ASN A 94 1.59 11.75 19.94
C ASN A 94 1.65 13.28 20.00
N LYS A 95 1.60 13.98 18.86
CA LYS A 95 1.70 15.44 18.73
C LYS A 95 3.03 16.03 19.22
N GLU A 96 4.07 15.20 19.31
CA GLU A 96 5.44 15.61 19.66
C GLU A 96 6.17 16.10 18.39
N PHE A 97 5.70 17.19 17.78
CA PHE A 97 6.09 17.57 16.41
C PHE A 97 7.59 17.89 16.24
N GLU A 98 8.22 18.57 17.19
CA GLU A 98 9.65 18.89 17.12
C GLU A 98 10.53 17.63 17.19
N LYS A 99 10.17 16.70 18.07
CA LYS A 99 10.82 15.41 18.19
C LYS A 99 10.57 14.55 16.96
N ALA A 100 9.36 14.59 16.40
CA ALA A 100 9.03 13.89 15.17
C ALA A 100 9.90 14.36 14.00
N ILE A 101 10.06 15.68 13.81
CA ILE A 101 10.94 16.24 12.76
C ILE A 101 12.37 15.74 12.97
N SER A 102 12.90 15.86 14.18
CA SER A 102 14.28 15.42 14.50
C SER A 102 14.54 13.94 14.18
N LEU A 103 13.53 13.08 14.38
CA LEU A 103 13.61 11.65 14.06
C LEU A 103 13.43 11.39 12.56
N LEU A 104 12.48 12.06 11.91
CA LEU A 104 12.21 11.93 10.48
C LEU A 104 13.36 12.46 9.63
N ASP A 105 14.05 13.52 10.07
CA ASP A 105 15.25 14.03 9.40
C ASP A 105 16.34 12.98 9.33
N LYS A 106 16.59 12.28 10.44
CA LYS A 106 17.54 11.16 10.49
C LYS A 106 17.10 10.01 9.58
N ALA A 107 15.82 9.70 9.54
CA ALA A 107 15.29 8.66 8.66
C ALA A 107 15.47 9.01 7.17
N LEU A 108 15.26 10.28 6.82
CA LEU A 108 15.24 10.77 5.44
C LEU A 108 16.64 11.01 4.83
N GLN A 109 17.71 10.90 5.63
CA GLN A 109 19.09 10.93 5.13
C GLN A 109 19.36 9.79 4.14
N ASP A 110 18.87 8.59 4.44
CA ASP A 110 19.16 7.38 3.64
C ASP A 110 18.03 7.00 2.68
N SER A 111 16.80 7.48 2.91
CA SER A 111 15.63 7.06 2.14
C SER A 111 14.64 8.20 1.93
N LYS A 112 14.16 8.36 0.70
CA LYS A 112 13.12 9.33 0.34
C LYS A 112 11.72 8.73 0.53
N SER A 113 11.41 8.19 1.71
CA SER A 113 10.11 7.55 1.96
C SER A 113 8.96 8.56 1.88
N PRO A 114 7.94 8.36 1.02
CA PRO A 114 6.81 9.29 0.93
C PRO A 114 6.04 9.37 2.24
N ALA A 115 5.88 8.25 2.96
CA ALA A 115 5.19 8.23 4.25
C ALA A 115 5.89 9.12 5.30
N TRP A 116 7.22 9.08 5.35
CA TRP A 116 8.01 9.89 6.28
C TRP A 116 7.99 11.37 5.89
N LEU A 117 8.06 11.67 4.60
CA LEU A 117 7.92 13.04 4.09
C LEU A 117 6.53 13.62 4.41
N LEU A 118 5.45 12.87 4.21
CA LEU A 118 4.09 13.30 4.55
C LEU A 118 3.92 13.56 6.06
N ALA A 119 4.52 12.71 6.89
CA ALA A 119 4.54 12.91 8.34
C ALA A 119 5.34 14.14 8.75
N ARG A 120 6.51 14.37 8.15
CA ARG A 120 7.32 15.57 8.42
C ARG A 120 6.62 16.83 7.95
N ALA A 121 5.97 16.81 6.78
CA ALA A 121 5.08 17.88 6.32
C ALA A 121 3.94 18.15 7.32
N HIS A 122 3.39 17.11 7.96
CA HIS A 122 2.40 17.28 9.03
C HIS A 122 2.96 18.10 10.18
N ALA A 123 4.12 17.69 10.69
CA ALA A 123 4.75 18.30 11.84
C ALA A 123 5.11 19.76 11.55
N HIS A 124 5.73 20.05 10.41
CA HIS A 124 6.01 21.42 9.97
C HIS A 124 4.74 22.27 9.86
N THR A 125 3.64 21.71 9.34
CA THR A 125 2.35 22.43 9.27
C THR A 125 1.84 22.81 10.66
N GLN A 126 2.00 21.94 11.66
CA GLN A 126 1.58 22.21 13.05
C GLN A 126 2.48 23.25 13.73
N LEU A 127 3.77 23.24 13.40
CA LEU A 127 4.74 24.26 13.84
C LEU A 127 4.68 25.56 13.03
N LYS A 128 3.77 25.66 12.06
CA LYS A 128 3.58 26.82 11.17
C LYS A 128 4.76 27.12 10.24
N ASP A 129 5.64 26.15 10.03
CA ASP A 129 6.68 26.21 9.00
C ASP A 129 6.10 25.72 7.67
N TYR A 130 5.35 26.61 7.01
CA TYR A 130 4.59 26.25 5.81
C TYR A 130 5.48 26.00 4.58
N ASP A 131 6.65 26.64 4.49
CA ASP A 131 7.57 26.46 3.38
C ASP A 131 8.25 25.08 3.43
N ALA A 132 8.72 24.65 4.60
CA ALA A 132 9.21 23.28 4.77
C ALA A 132 8.10 22.25 4.56
N ALA A 133 6.89 22.52 5.08
CA ALA A 133 5.75 21.63 4.89
C ALA A 133 5.37 21.45 3.42
N LEU A 134 5.38 22.51 2.61
CA LEU A 134 5.09 22.44 1.17
C LEU A 134 6.17 21.65 0.45
N ARG A 135 7.46 21.93 0.71
CA ARG A 135 8.57 21.17 0.10
C ARG A 135 8.45 19.68 0.37
N ASP A 136 8.13 19.29 1.60
CA ASP A 136 7.95 17.89 1.96
C ASP A 136 6.74 17.24 1.29
N ALA A 137 5.60 17.94 1.24
CA ALA A 137 4.40 17.43 0.58
C ALA A 137 4.62 17.24 -0.93
N GLU A 138 5.31 18.17 -1.58
CA GLU A 138 5.62 18.11 -3.01
C GLU A 138 6.66 17.01 -3.31
N LEU A 139 7.70 16.90 -2.49
CA LEU A 139 8.66 15.81 -2.61
C LEU A 139 8.01 14.44 -2.35
N ALA A 140 7.07 14.36 -1.40
CA ALA A 140 6.30 13.14 -1.15
C ALA A 140 5.45 12.76 -2.37
N TYR A 141 4.80 13.72 -3.04
CA TYR A 141 4.05 13.48 -4.26
C TYR A 141 4.94 12.85 -5.34
N HIS A 142 6.11 13.44 -5.60
CA HIS A 142 7.06 12.89 -6.57
C HIS A 142 7.59 11.52 -6.16
N SER A 143 8.00 11.35 -4.90
CA SER A 143 8.53 10.07 -4.42
C SER A 143 7.48 8.96 -4.50
N ALA A 144 6.22 9.25 -4.18
CA ALA A 144 5.13 8.29 -4.34
C ALA A 144 4.90 7.96 -5.82
N ALA A 145 4.81 8.98 -6.68
CA ALA A 145 4.65 8.79 -8.11
C ALA A 145 5.79 7.99 -8.77
N GLU A 146 7.03 8.18 -8.30
CA GLU A 146 8.22 7.46 -8.80
C GLU A 146 8.28 6.01 -8.31
N ARG A 147 7.70 5.70 -7.15
CA ARG A 147 7.74 4.35 -6.56
C ARG A 147 6.73 3.39 -7.17
N GLY A 148 5.58 3.88 -7.62
CA GLY A 148 4.56 3.05 -8.28
C GLY A 148 4.00 1.88 -7.46
N SER A 149 4.20 1.87 -6.14
CA SER A 149 3.71 0.82 -5.23
C SER A 149 2.18 0.85 -5.07
N GLY A 150 1.59 -0.22 -4.53
CA GLY A 150 0.16 -0.26 -4.19
C GLY A 150 -0.31 0.86 -3.23
N THR A 151 0.61 1.44 -2.45
CA THR A 151 0.35 2.58 -1.55
C THR A 151 0.62 3.95 -2.17
N SER A 152 1.20 4.00 -3.37
CA SER A 152 1.63 5.25 -4.01
C SER A 152 0.47 6.18 -4.32
N ARG A 153 -0.66 5.66 -4.83
CA ARG A 153 -1.86 6.47 -5.07
C ARG A 153 -2.37 7.12 -3.78
N LYS A 154 -2.45 6.36 -2.68
CA LYS A 154 -2.85 6.87 -1.35
C LYS A 154 -1.94 8.01 -0.90
N GLN A 155 -0.63 7.84 -1.08
CA GLN A 155 0.37 8.85 -0.71
C GLN A 155 0.28 10.10 -1.60
N MET A 156 -0.04 9.96 -2.88
CA MET A 156 -0.28 11.10 -3.79
C MET A 156 -1.56 11.86 -3.44
N ILE A 157 -2.64 11.14 -3.11
CA ILE A 157 -3.89 11.73 -2.59
C ILE A 157 -3.58 12.55 -1.34
N GLU A 158 -2.90 11.95 -0.37
CA GLU A 158 -2.52 12.61 0.88
C GLU A 158 -1.57 13.79 0.68
N ALA A 159 -0.63 13.70 -0.27
CA ALA A 159 0.26 14.81 -0.63
C ALA A 159 -0.52 16.02 -1.16
N GLN A 160 -1.47 15.81 -2.08
CA GLN A 160 -2.33 16.90 -2.58
C GLN A 160 -3.22 17.47 -1.48
N TYR A 161 -3.80 16.62 -0.64
CA TYR A 161 -4.57 17.08 0.52
C TYR A 161 -3.73 17.93 1.48
N ARG A 162 -2.48 17.54 1.76
CA ARG A 162 -1.57 18.32 2.61
C ARG A 162 -1.22 19.67 1.99
N ARG A 163 -0.94 19.73 0.69
CA ARG A 163 -0.76 21.01 -0.04
C ARG A 163 -1.99 21.90 0.15
N ALA A 164 -3.21 21.35 0.02
CA ALA A 164 -4.44 22.10 0.25
C ALA A 164 -4.55 22.67 1.68
N VAL A 165 -4.22 21.85 2.70
CA VAL A 165 -4.21 22.30 4.10
C VAL A 165 -3.21 23.43 4.31
N ILE A 166 -2.02 23.35 3.70
CA ILE A 166 -0.99 24.38 3.86
C ILE A 166 -1.41 25.68 3.14
N TYR A 167 -1.89 25.61 1.90
CA TYR A 167 -2.38 26.80 1.18
C TYR A 167 -3.56 27.47 1.89
N ASN A 168 -4.44 26.71 2.53
CA ASN A 168 -5.50 27.25 3.39
C ASN A 168 -4.94 28.06 4.56
N ARG A 169 -3.85 27.60 5.19
CA ARG A 169 -3.18 28.33 6.29
C ARG A 169 -2.48 29.59 5.80
N LEU A 170 -2.01 29.60 4.55
CA LEU A 170 -1.44 30.77 3.87
C LEU A 170 -2.49 31.74 3.32
N GLY A 171 -3.79 31.44 3.44
CA GLY A 171 -4.87 32.28 2.89
C GLY A 171 -5.03 32.20 1.36
N ARG A 172 -4.31 31.29 0.69
CA ARG A 172 -4.37 31.05 -0.76
C ARG A 172 -5.49 30.06 -1.07
N PHE A 173 -6.74 30.50 -0.97
CA PHE A 173 -7.90 29.61 -1.02
C PHE A 173 -8.14 28.98 -2.41
N ALA A 174 -7.89 29.70 -3.50
CA ALA A 174 -7.97 29.16 -4.85
C ALA A 174 -6.97 28.00 -5.09
N ASP A 175 -5.72 28.18 -4.68
CA ASP A 175 -4.69 27.14 -4.76
C ASP A 175 -5.05 25.91 -3.90
N ALA A 176 -5.59 26.16 -2.72
CA ALA A 176 -6.05 25.11 -1.82
C ALA A 176 -7.21 24.32 -2.44
N ASP A 177 -8.17 24.97 -3.09
CA ASP A 177 -9.29 24.32 -3.78
C ASP A 177 -8.81 23.42 -4.92
N CYS A 178 -7.87 23.93 -5.74
CA CYS A 178 -7.26 23.14 -6.82
C CYS A 178 -6.61 21.86 -6.27
N CYS A 179 -5.85 21.97 -5.18
CA CYS A 179 -5.23 20.82 -4.53
C CYS A 179 -6.27 19.83 -3.96
N CYS A 180 -7.37 20.32 -3.36
CA CYS A 180 -8.48 19.47 -2.93
C CYS A 180 -9.10 18.73 -4.13
N LYS A 181 -9.34 19.42 -5.24
CA LYS A 181 -9.93 18.80 -6.43
C LYS A 181 -9.01 17.74 -7.02
N TRP A 182 -7.70 17.96 -7.09
CA TRP A 182 -6.77 16.90 -7.52
C TRP A 182 -6.71 15.72 -6.55
N SER A 183 -6.79 15.96 -5.24
CA SER A 183 -6.92 14.90 -4.23
C SER A 183 -8.18 14.07 -4.48
N MET A 184 -9.32 14.71 -4.76
CA MET A 184 -10.58 14.04 -5.10
C MET A 184 -10.44 13.22 -6.39
N LEU A 185 -9.93 13.80 -7.48
CA LEU A 185 -9.76 13.11 -8.76
C LEU A 185 -8.85 11.87 -8.64
N LEU A 186 -7.77 11.95 -7.86
CA LEU A 186 -6.91 10.79 -7.58
C LEU A 186 -7.64 9.69 -6.79
N ALA A 187 -8.49 10.09 -5.83
CA ALA A 187 -9.33 9.18 -5.05
C ALA A 187 -10.46 8.55 -5.89
N GLU A 188 -10.92 9.22 -6.95
CA GLU A 188 -11.88 8.69 -7.94
C GLU A 188 -11.28 7.62 -8.87
N GLY A 189 -9.97 7.37 -8.77
CA GLY A 189 -9.30 6.38 -9.62
C GLY A 189 -8.64 6.98 -10.86
N ARG A 190 -8.78 8.29 -11.09
CA ARG A 190 -8.23 8.95 -12.30
C ARG A 190 -6.71 8.90 -12.36
N PRO A 191 -6.13 8.87 -13.58
CA PRO A 191 -4.69 8.97 -13.77
C PRO A 191 -4.13 10.32 -13.32
N ALA A 192 -2.96 10.29 -12.68
CA ALA A 192 -2.32 11.50 -12.19
C ALA A 192 -1.77 12.41 -13.31
N ASN A 193 -1.57 11.89 -14.52
CA ASN A 193 -1.16 12.64 -15.71
C ASN A 193 -2.34 13.11 -16.60
N GLU A 194 -3.59 12.84 -16.21
CA GLU A 194 -4.76 13.32 -16.95
C GLU A 194 -4.79 14.85 -16.98
N LYS A 195 -5.13 15.43 -18.14
CA LYS A 195 -5.30 16.88 -18.30
C LYS A 195 -6.73 17.27 -17.90
N ASP A 196 -6.95 17.51 -16.61
CA ASP A 196 -8.25 17.91 -16.07
C ASP A 196 -8.54 19.42 -16.18
N GLY A 197 -7.49 20.25 -16.26
CA GLY A 197 -7.63 21.69 -16.45
C GLY A 197 -8.16 22.44 -15.23
N VAL A 198 -8.09 21.85 -14.04
CA VAL A 198 -8.57 22.47 -12.79
C VAL A 198 -7.91 23.83 -12.55
N GLU A 199 -6.59 23.92 -12.71
CA GLU A 199 -5.82 25.15 -12.53
C GLU A 199 -6.13 26.23 -13.58
N LYS A 200 -6.80 25.86 -14.68
CA LYS A 200 -7.16 26.75 -15.78
C LYS A 200 -8.54 27.37 -15.63
N ASN A 201 -9.29 27.02 -14.59
CA ASN A 201 -10.61 27.58 -14.36
C ASN A 201 -10.52 28.98 -13.75
N VAL A 202 -9.97 29.91 -14.53
CA VAL A 202 -9.72 31.30 -14.16
C VAL A 202 -10.39 32.26 -15.14
N ASP A 203 -10.66 33.48 -14.69
CA ASP A 203 -11.15 34.59 -15.52
C ASP A 203 -10.03 35.30 -16.28
N GLU A 204 -10.40 36.34 -17.03
CA GLU A 204 -9.46 37.16 -17.81
C GLU A 204 -8.41 37.85 -16.92
N ASN A 205 -8.73 38.05 -15.64
CA ASN A 205 -7.85 38.62 -14.63
C ASN A 205 -7.01 37.55 -13.90
N GLY A 206 -7.18 36.26 -14.25
CA GLY A 206 -6.52 35.14 -13.57
C GLY A 206 -7.11 34.80 -12.19
N ASN A 207 -8.32 35.27 -11.88
CA ASN A 207 -9.05 34.91 -10.67
C ASN A 207 -9.80 33.60 -10.85
N TYR A 208 -9.79 32.77 -9.82
CA TYR A 208 -10.45 31.48 -9.81
C TYR A 208 -11.96 31.61 -9.89
N LYS A 209 -12.57 30.92 -10.85
CA LYS A 209 -14.00 31.04 -11.19
C LYS A 209 -14.91 30.09 -10.43
N VAL A 210 -14.37 29.02 -9.84
CA VAL A 210 -15.22 28.00 -9.20
C VAL A 210 -15.97 28.61 -8.02
N THR A 211 -17.29 28.49 -8.07
CA THR A 211 -18.19 28.99 -7.05
C THR A 211 -18.41 27.96 -5.94
N TYR A 212 -18.88 28.44 -4.78
CA TYR A 212 -19.25 27.56 -3.66
C TYR A 212 -20.34 26.56 -4.04
N GLU A 213 -21.32 27.01 -4.82
CA GLU A 213 -22.45 26.21 -5.28
C GLU A 213 -21.99 25.09 -6.24
N GLU A 214 -21.09 25.39 -7.17
CA GLU A 214 -20.47 24.38 -8.05
C GLU A 214 -19.63 23.37 -7.26
N GLY A 215 -18.87 23.82 -6.26
CA GLY A 215 -18.09 22.96 -5.39
C GLY A 215 -18.95 21.96 -4.60
N LEU A 216 -20.13 22.39 -4.11
CA LEU A 216 -21.09 21.53 -3.44
C LEU A 216 -21.78 20.53 -4.38
N ALA A 217 -21.98 20.92 -5.64
CA ALA A 217 -22.58 20.06 -6.65
C ALA A 217 -21.63 18.95 -7.14
N ASP A 218 -20.31 19.11 -6.94
CA ASP A 218 -19.27 18.20 -7.43
C ASP A 218 -19.16 16.89 -6.63
N ARG A 219 -20.20 16.05 -6.76
CA ARG A 219 -20.32 14.75 -6.09
C ARG A 219 -20.53 13.59 -7.05
N ALA A 220 -20.53 13.84 -8.36
CA ALA A 220 -20.90 12.88 -9.38
C ALA A 220 -20.09 11.57 -9.33
N ASN A 221 -18.80 11.66 -8.97
CA ASN A 221 -17.86 10.53 -8.95
C ASN A 221 -17.45 10.08 -7.54
N GLN A 222 -18.19 10.48 -6.50
CA GLN A 222 -17.86 10.14 -5.11
C GLN A 222 -17.67 8.61 -4.93
N PRO A 223 -16.50 8.14 -4.46
CA PRO A 223 -16.29 6.72 -4.16
C PRO A 223 -17.23 6.25 -3.04
N ARG A 224 -17.73 5.02 -3.12
CA ARG A 224 -18.63 4.42 -2.10
C ARG A 224 -17.96 3.29 -1.30
N SER A 225 -18.38 3.13 -0.04
CA SER A 225 -18.05 2.02 0.85
C SER A 225 -18.99 0.83 0.64
N GLU A 226 -18.55 -0.34 1.11
CA GLU A 226 -19.39 -1.52 1.18
C GLU A 226 -20.41 -1.37 2.32
N GLY A 227 -21.68 -1.14 1.96
CA GLY A 227 -22.83 -1.06 2.87
C GLY A 227 -24.15 -1.29 2.14
N ILE A 228 -25.12 -1.92 2.83
CA ILE A 228 -26.32 -2.64 2.30
C ILE A 228 -27.42 -1.75 1.67
N ALA A 229 -27.11 -0.58 1.10
CA ALA A 229 -28.16 0.24 0.47
C ALA A 229 -27.63 1.13 -0.65
N SER A 230 -27.67 0.65 -1.90
CA SER A 230 -28.11 1.43 -3.07
C SER A 230 -27.85 0.66 -4.37
N ILE A 231 -28.92 0.11 -4.97
CA ILE A 231 -28.93 -0.53 -6.29
C ILE A 231 -29.08 0.51 -7.43
N ALA A 232 -29.11 1.82 -7.14
CA ALA A 232 -29.61 2.79 -8.11
C ALA A 232 -28.58 3.77 -8.73
N ALA A 233 -27.26 3.64 -8.49
CA ALA A 233 -26.30 4.52 -9.15
C ALA A 233 -24.89 3.91 -9.29
N ALA A 234 -24.36 3.92 -10.51
CA ALA A 234 -23.07 3.38 -10.93
C ALA A 234 -21.87 4.22 -10.40
N GLY A 235 -21.53 4.09 -9.12
CA GLY A 235 -20.32 4.71 -8.54
C GLY A 235 -19.07 3.81 -8.65
N ASN A 236 -17.90 4.41 -8.86
CA ASN A 236 -16.61 3.71 -8.93
C ASN A 236 -16.13 3.24 -7.55
N LYS A 237 -15.70 1.97 -7.43
CA LYS A 237 -15.12 1.38 -6.22
C LYS A 237 -13.60 1.58 -6.23
N THR A 238 -13.08 2.47 -5.38
CA THR A 238 -11.64 2.82 -5.39
C THR A 238 -10.92 2.57 -4.06
N GLY A 239 -11.65 2.40 -2.95
CA GLY A 239 -11.08 2.25 -1.60
C GLY A 239 -10.61 3.55 -0.94
N PHE A 240 -10.85 4.72 -1.56
CA PHE A 240 -10.41 6.03 -1.07
C PHE A 240 -11.57 6.96 -0.68
N GLU A 241 -12.72 6.42 -0.29
CA GLU A 241 -13.89 7.23 0.09
C GLU A 241 -13.57 8.20 1.24
N ALA A 242 -12.89 7.73 2.28
CA ALA A 242 -12.53 8.57 3.42
C ALA A 242 -11.63 9.75 3.01
N ASP A 243 -10.70 9.51 2.08
CA ASP A 243 -9.80 10.56 1.57
C ASP A 243 -10.54 11.54 0.66
N TRP A 244 -11.44 11.04 -0.19
CA TRP A 244 -12.31 11.88 -1.02
C TRP A 244 -13.21 12.77 -0.15
N ASN A 245 -13.87 12.20 0.86
CA ASN A 245 -14.75 12.92 1.78
C ASN A 245 -14.00 14.01 2.56
N ARG A 246 -12.76 13.71 2.99
CA ARG A 246 -11.90 14.65 3.69
C ARG A 246 -11.52 15.83 2.78
N ALA A 247 -11.12 15.57 1.54
CA ALA A 247 -10.80 16.62 0.57
C ALA A 247 -12.03 17.46 0.19
N TYR A 248 -13.19 16.81 -0.06
CA TYR A 248 -14.45 17.48 -0.36
C TYR A 248 -14.93 18.38 0.79
N ALA A 249 -14.83 17.93 2.04
CA ALA A 249 -15.19 18.72 3.20
C ALA A 249 -14.28 19.96 3.39
N LEU A 250 -12.98 19.81 3.14
CA LEU A 250 -12.07 20.97 3.14
C LEU A 250 -12.40 21.91 1.99
N ARG A 251 -12.71 21.37 0.82
CA ARG A 251 -13.08 22.13 -0.38
C ARG A 251 -14.27 23.08 -0.16
N SER A 252 -15.36 22.57 0.43
CA SER A 252 -16.54 23.40 0.72
C SER A 252 -16.22 24.55 1.68
N GLN A 253 -15.36 24.31 2.68
CA GLN A 253 -14.89 25.36 3.58
C GLN A 253 -14.04 26.41 2.86
N LEU A 254 -13.18 26.00 1.93
CA LEU A 254 -12.32 26.89 1.16
C LEU A 254 -13.12 27.80 0.24
N LEU A 255 -14.08 27.26 -0.51
CA LEU A 255 -14.93 28.04 -1.40
C LEU A 255 -15.86 28.98 -0.63
N SER A 256 -16.31 28.58 0.57
CA SER A 256 -17.05 29.48 1.46
C SER A 256 -16.18 30.67 1.91
N LYS A 257 -14.92 30.43 2.30
CA LYS A 257 -13.97 31.49 2.63
C LYS A 257 -13.61 32.36 1.44
N LEU A 258 -13.48 31.77 0.26
CA LEU A 258 -13.20 32.48 -0.98
C LEU A 258 -14.35 33.45 -1.30
N LYS A 259 -15.61 32.97 -1.25
CA LYS A 259 -16.81 33.81 -1.40
C LYS A 259 -16.91 34.96 -0.39
N ALA A 260 -16.37 34.78 0.81
CA ALA A 260 -16.33 35.82 1.84
C ALA A 260 -15.13 36.78 1.70
N SER A 261 -14.19 36.49 0.79
CA SER A 261 -13.00 37.31 0.57
C SER A 261 -13.28 38.42 -0.45
N PRO A 262 -12.55 39.55 -0.40
CA PRO A 262 -12.65 40.59 -1.44
C PRO A 262 -12.21 40.04 -2.81
N GLU A 263 -12.93 40.38 -3.88
CA GLU A 263 -12.68 39.86 -5.24
C GLU A 263 -11.26 40.16 -5.78
N ASP A 264 -10.65 41.27 -5.35
CA ASP A 264 -9.27 41.66 -5.72
C ASP A 264 -8.19 41.04 -4.82
N SER A 265 -8.55 40.14 -3.90
CA SER A 265 -7.62 39.50 -2.98
C SER A 265 -6.71 38.50 -3.71
N PRO A 266 -5.43 38.37 -3.29
CA PRO A 266 -4.56 37.28 -3.76
C PRO A 266 -5.14 35.88 -3.49
N ALA A 267 -6.16 35.76 -2.62
CA ALA A 267 -6.86 34.51 -2.36
C ALA A 267 -7.51 33.88 -3.61
N TYR A 268 -7.86 34.70 -4.62
CA TYR A 268 -8.45 34.25 -5.87
C TYR A 268 -7.42 33.82 -6.92
N LYS A 269 -6.13 34.08 -6.71
CA LYS A 269 -5.10 33.75 -7.71
C LYS A 269 -4.71 32.28 -7.63
N VAL A 270 -4.61 31.64 -8.79
CA VAL A 270 -4.07 30.28 -8.94
C VAL A 270 -2.60 30.37 -9.35
N GLY A 271 -1.72 29.84 -8.52
CA GLY A 271 -0.28 29.71 -8.75
C GLY A 271 0.23 28.28 -8.60
N VAL A 272 -0.65 27.29 -8.51
CA VAL A 272 -0.30 25.87 -8.37
C VAL A 272 -0.49 25.08 -9.67
N SER A 273 0.36 24.08 -9.85
CA SER A 273 0.22 23.06 -10.89
C SER A 273 -0.17 21.72 -10.28
N LYS A 274 -0.87 20.90 -11.08
CA LYS A 274 -1.31 19.55 -10.70
C LYS A 274 -0.15 18.69 -10.24
N ILE A 275 0.84 18.57 -11.12
CA ILE A 275 2.14 17.99 -10.77
C ILE A 275 2.98 19.15 -10.23
N PRO A 276 3.31 19.18 -8.92
CA PRO A 276 4.14 20.23 -8.36
C PRO A 276 5.51 20.25 -9.04
N THR A 277 6.20 21.39 -8.94
CA THR A 277 7.61 21.46 -9.32
C THR A 277 8.43 20.66 -8.33
N LYS A 278 9.28 19.74 -8.81
CA LYS A 278 10.10 18.91 -7.93
C LYS A 278 11.04 19.79 -7.10
N PRO A 279 10.95 19.79 -5.76
CA PRO A 279 11.83 20.60 -4.94
C PRO A 279 13.26 20.14 -5.12
N THR A 280 14.11 21.01 -5.67
CA THR A 280 15.56 20.80 -5.67
C THR A 280 16.08 21.17 -4.29
N VAL A 281 16.91 20.32 -3.68
CA VAL A 281 17.60 20.67 -2.44
C VAL A 281 18.51 21.86 -2.75
N LYS A 282 18.12 23.07 -2.33
CA LYS A 282 19.06 24.18 -2.23
C LYS A 282 20.07 23.78 -1.18
N LYS A 283 21.25 23.34 -1.61
CA LYS A 283 22.43 23.29 -0.77
C LYS A 283 22.65 24.74 -0.33
N GLU A 284 22.57 25.01 0.98
CA GLU A 284 22.95 26.31 1.51
C GLU A 284 24.37 26.64 1.00
N GLN A 285 24.47 27.76 0.29
CA GLN A 285 25.73 28.28 -0.21
C GLN A 285 26.57 28.76 0.97
N GLU A 286 27.69 28.09 1.24
CA GLU A 286 28.88 28.82 1.70
C GLU A 286 29.47 29.58 0.50
N PRO A 287 30.02 30.80 0.69
CA PRO A 287 30.39 31.66 -0.41
C PRO A 287 31.73 31.28 -1.06
N SER A 288 31.79 31.54 -2.37
CA SER A 288 32.96 31.57 -3.28
C SER A 288 33.58 30.20 -3.63
N SER A 289 33.86 29.87 -4.88
CA SER A 289 34.31 30.70 -6.00
C SER A 289 34.00 30.03 -7.35
N GLU A 290 33.81 30.86 -8.37
CA GLU A 290 33.70 30.48 -9.78
C GLU A 290 34.98 29.81 -10.28
N SER A 291 34.83 28.73 -11.05
CA SER A 291 35.49 28.60 -12.36
C SER A 291 34.82 27.50 -13.16
N GLU A 292 34.25 27.92 -14.29
CA GLU A 292 33.84 27.07 -15.40
C GLU A 292 35.05 26.29 -15.93
N ASN A 293 34.89 24.98 -16.11
CA ASN A 293 35.28 24.36 -17.37
C ASN A 293 34.46 23.10 -17.62
N GLU A 294 33.58 23.26 -18.59
CA GLU A 294 32.69 22.29 -19.18
C GLU A 294 33.49 21.24 -19.95
N ILE A 295 33.33 19.97 -19.59
CA ILE A 295 33.56 18.85 -20.53
C ILE A 295 32.24 18.10 -20.61
N LYS A 296 31.52 18.34 -21.71
CA LYS A 296 30.36 17.55 -22.15
C LYS A 296 30.79 16.09 -22.25
N ARG A 297 30.20 15.24 -21.40
CA ARG A 297 30.10 13.80 -21.66
C ARG A 297 28.67 13.56 -22.12
N GLU A 298 28.55 13.04 -23.32
CA GLU A 298 27.29 12.64 -23.93
C GLU A 298 26.54 11.67 -23.00
N ASP A 299 25.23 11.89 -22.92
CA ASP A 299 24.27 11.13 -22.13
C ASP A 299 24.35 9.62 -22.46
N PHE A 300 25.01 8.86 -21.59
CA PHE A 300 24.51 7.51 -21.33
C PHE A 300 23.24 7.68 -20.50
N GLN A 301 22.08 7.65 -21.16
CA GLN A 301 20.82 7.44 -20.45
C GLN A 301 20.92 6.11 -19.71
N GLU A 302 21.04 6.17 -18.39
CA GLU A 302 20.82 5.01 -17.54
C GLU A 302 19.45 4.40 -17.90
N PRO A 303 19.37 3.09 -18.20
CA PRO A 303 18.09 2.46 -18.48
C PRO A 303 17.17 2.64 -17.28
N ASP A 304 15.98 3.18 -17.54
CA ASP A 304 14.99 3.53 -16.52
C ASP A 304 14.53 2.27 -15.77
N GLU A 305 15.23 1.92 -14.70
CA GLU A 305 14.94 0.73 -13.88
C GLU A 305 13.51 0.74 -13.34
N LYS A 306 12.88 1.92 -13.28
CA LYS A 306 11.52 2.14 -12.78
C LYS A 306 10.43 1.73 -13.78
N LEU A 307 10.80 1.46 -15.03
CA LEU A 307 9.90 0.89 -16.03
C LEU A 307 9.95 -0.64 -16.06
N LYS A 308 11.00 -1.28 -15.51
CA LYS A 308 11.21 -2.74 -15.59
C LYS A 308 10.04 -3.49 -14.93
N LEU A 309 9.55 -4.50 -15.64
CA LEU A 309 8.49 -5.37 -15.10
C LEU A 309 9.09 -6.28 -14.02
N ARG A 310 8.27 -6.73 -13.07
CA ARG A 310 8.70 -7.79 -12.18
C ARG A 310 9.03 -9.02 -13.03
N THR A 311 10.24 -9.54 -12.87
CA THR A 311 10.71 -10.75 -13.55
C THR A 311 11.09 -11.81 -12.53
N ASP A 312 10.61 -13.03 -12.73
CA ASP A 312 11.16 -14.20 -12.06
C ASP A 312 12.05 -14.98 -13.04
N PHE A 313 13.12 -15.57 -12.51
CA PHE A 313 14.09 -16.34 -13.27
C PHE A 313 14.37 -17.68 -12.61
N TYR A 314 14.23 -18.73 -13.41
CA TYR A 314 14.56 -20.10 -13.03
C TYR A 314 15.41 -20.73 -14.13
N GLN A 315 16.23 -21.72 -13.79
CA GLN A 315 17.00 -22.46 -14.79
C GLN A 315 17.17 -23.92 -14.39
N SER A 316 17.29 -24.77 -15.40
CA SER A 316 17.78 -26.14 -15.29
C SER A 316 19.17 -26.27 -15.91
N SER A 317 19.68 -27.49 -16.01
CA SER A 317 20.92 -27.76 -16.75
C SER A 317 20.80 -27.45 -18.23
N GLN A 318 19.60 -27.47 -18.82
CA GLN A 318 19.41 -27.32 -20.26
C GLN A 318 18.62 -26.07 -20.65
N ASP A 319 17.72 -25.59 -19.79
CA ASP A 319 16.78 -24.53 -20.12
C ASP A 319 16.88 -23.36 -19.13
N VAL A 320 16.52 -22.17 -19.59
CA VAL A 320 16.30 -20.96 -18.79
C VAL A 320 14.84 -20.54 -18.95
N SER A 321 14.16 -20.31 -17.83
CA SER A 321 12.80 -19.80 -17.79
C SER A 321 12.79 -18.37 -17.27
N ILE A 322 12.26 -17.43 -18.05
CA ILE A 322 12.08 -16.02 -17.67
C ILE A 322 10.58 -15.72 -17.68
N THR A 323 10.05 -15.28 -16.54
CA THR A 323 8.63 -14.94 -16.38
C THR A 323 8.47 -13.46 -16.13
N LEU A 324 7.71 -12.78 -16.99
CA LEU A 324 7.34 -11.37 -16.88
C LEU A 324 5.93 -11.25 -16.32
N PHE A 325 5.75 -10.55 -15.21
CA PHE A 325 4.42 -10.31 -14.64
C PHE A 325 3.80 -9.04 -15.23
N VAL A 326 2.71 -9.21 -15.97
CA VAL A 326 2.04 -8.16 -16.76
C VAL A 326 0.54 -8.33 -16.71
N LYS A 327 -0.24 -7.25 -16.60
CA LYS A 327 -1.71 -7.33 -16.57
C LYS A 327 -2.29 -7.10 -17.96
N ASP A 328 -3.36 -7.82 -18.27
CA ASP A 328 -4.19 -7.65 -19.46
C ASP A 328 -3.45 -7.81 -20.80
N VAL A 329 -2.52 -8.77 -20.88
CA VAL A 329 -1.84 -9.12 -22.13
C VAL A 329 -2.61 -10.19 -22.89
N LYS A 330 -2.97 -9.87 -24.13
CA LYS A 330 -3.53 -10.81 -25.09
C LYS A 330 -2.44 -11.34 -26.00
N LYS A 331 -2.54 -12.61 -26.38
CA LYS A 331 -1.54 -13.27 -27.23
C LYS A 331 -1.47 -12.62 -28.62
N GLU A 332 -2.60 -12.12 -29.10
CA GLU A 332 -2.75 -11.53 -30.44
C GLU A 332 -2.08 -10.15 -30.54
N ASP A 333 -1.91 -9.45 -29.41
CA ASP A 333 -1.34 -8.10 -29.35
C ASP A 333 0.19 -8.12 -29.11
N LEU A 334 0.79 -9.29 -28.89
CA LEU A 334 2.19 -9.45 -28.51
C LEU A 334 3.02 -10.04 -29.67
N ARG A 335 4.06 -9.33 -30.08
CA ARG A 335 5.13 -9.86 -30.96
C ARG A 335 6.30 -10.32 -30.09
N VAL A 336 6.84 -11.50 -30.37
CA VAL A 336 8.03 -12.05 -29.69
C VAL A 336 9.00 -12.55 -30.76
N GLU A 337 10.24 -12.09 -30.69
CA GLU A 337 11.36 -12.52 -31.52
C GLU A 337 12.45 -13.06 -30.61
N ILE A 338 12.92 -14.27 -30.91
CA ILE A 338 13.95 -14.96 -30.15
C ILE A 338 15.14 -15.11 -31.08
N ASP A 339 16.23 -14.45 -30.73
CA ASP A 339 17.52 -14.54 -31.40
C ASP A 339 18.54 -15.26 -30.52
N LYS A 340 19.72 -15.51 -31.09
CA LYS A 340 20.77 -16.31 -30.45
C LYS A 340 21.20 -15.75 -29.07
N HIS A 341 21.21 -14.43 -28.92
CA HIS A 341 21.69 -13.73 -27.72
C HIS A 341 20.67 -12.70 -27.18
N GLU A 342 19.56 -12.49 -27.89
CA GLU A 342 18.57 -11.50 -27.48
C GLU A 342 17.13 -11.99 -27.67
N VAL A 343 16.21 -11.48 -26.87
CA VAL A 343 14.77 -11.69 -27.04
C VAL A 343 14.07 -10.35 -27.06
N ARG A 344 13.32 -10.07 -28.12
CA ARG A 344 12.53 -8.84 -28.26
C ARG A 344 11.07 -9.18 -28.13
N LEU A 345 10.36 -8.54 -27.19
CA LEU A 345 8.92 -8.72 -27.05
C LEU A 345 8.18 -7.40 -26.85
N GLY A 346 7.04 -7.26 -27.52
CA GLY A 346 6.16 -6.12 -27.33
C GLY A 346 5.09 -6.00 -28.43
N PRO A 347 4.17 -5.04 -28.30
CA PRO A 347 4.04 -4.09 -27.19
C PRO A 347 3.64 -4.76 -25.86
N VAL A 348 4.30 -4.36 -24.76
CA VAL A 348 3.96 -4.81 -23.40
C VAL A 348 3.34 -3.67 -22.61
N PRO A 349 2.15 -3.83 -22.00
CA PRO A 349 1.53 -2.80 -21.18
C PRO A 349 2.33 -2.58 -19.89
N ARG A 350 2.68 -1.33 -19.61
CA ARG A 350 3.35 -0.93 -18.35
C ARG A 350 2.37 -0.09 -17.52
N GLU A 351 2.24 -0.39 -16.22
CA GLU A 351 1.32 0.33 -15.32
C GLU A 351 1.57 1.85 -15.35
N THR A 352 0.52 2.65 -15.22
CA THR A 352 0.51 4.13 -15.24
C THR A 352 1.41 4.78 -14.17
N ALA A 353 2.73 4.70 -14.32
CA ALA A 353 3.67 5.52 -13.57
C ALA A 353 3.68 6.94 -14.18
N LEU A 354 3.77 7.95 -13.32
CA LEU A 354 3.64 9.37 -13.69
C LEU A 354 4.70 9.84 -14.71
N TYR A 355 5.78 9.09 -14.86
CA TYR A 355 6.95 9.42 -15.69
C TYR A 355 7.01 8.62 -17.00
N ILE A 356 6.00 7.81 -17.31
CA ILE A 356 5.89 7.12 -18.61
C ILE A 356 5.53 8.16 -19.67
N LYS A 357 6.39 8.35 -20.68
CA LYS A 357 6.05 9.21 -21.83
C LYS A 357 4.84 8.61 -22.54
N ALA A 358 4.01 9.43 -23.18
CA ALA A 358 2.75 8.99 -23.79
C ALA A 358 2.89 7.87 -24.86
N GLY A 359 4.10 7.54 -25.32
CA GLY A 359 4.40 6.40 -26.20
C GLY A 359 4.89 5.11 -25.51
N ASP A 360 5.27 5.17 -24.23
CA ASP A 360 5.88 4.06 -23.49
C ASP A 360 4.87 3.20 -22.72
N ILE A 361 3.57 3.55 -22.81
CA ILE A 361 2.45 2.81 -22.21
C ILE A 361 2.39 1.37 -22.76
N LYS A 362 2.89 1.19 -23.99
CA LYS A 362 3.01 -0.06 -24.74
C LYS A 362 4.40 -0.14 -25.40
N ALA A 363 5.45 -0.32 -24.59
CA ALA A 363 6.83 -0.35 -25.07
C ALA A 363 7.28 -1.77 -25.46
N THR A 364 8.33 -1.85 -26.30
CA THR A 364 9.04 -3.10 -26.57
C THR A 364 10.12 -3.31 -25.50
N SER A 365 10.18 -4.51 -24.93
CA SER A 365 11.29 -4.99 -24.12
C SER A 365 12.30 -5.73 -24.99
N THR A 366 13.58 -5.40 -24.87
CA THR A 366 14.68 -6.16 -25.45
C THR A 366 15.51 -6.76 -24.33
N PHE A 367 15.61 -8.08 -24.27
CA PHE A 367 16.42 -8.80 -23.29
C PHE A 367 17.74 -9.20 -23.91
N PHE A 368 18.83 -8.69 -23.37
CA PHE A 368 20.18 -9.15 -23.68
C PHE A 368 20.51 -10.29 -22.73
N LEU A 369 20.58 -11.51 -23.27
CA LEU A 369 20.78 -12.72 -22.47
C LEU A 369 22.23 -12.82 -21.97
N MET A 370 22.45 -13.60 -20.91
CA MET A 370 23.79 -13.82 -20.37
C MET A 370 24.68 -14.66 -21.29
N ASP A 371 24.09 -15.60 -22.02
CA ASP A 371 24.80 -16.55 -22.90
C ASP A 371 23.90 -16.94 -24.07
N ASP A 372 24.48 -17.63 -25.05
CA ASP A 372 23.80 -18.07 -26.25
C ASP A 372 22.70 -19.10 -25.96
N ILE A 373 21.60 -18.97 -26.68
CA ILE A 373 20.47 -19.91 -26.69
C ILE A 373 20.30 -20.53 -28.08
N ILE A 374 19.46 -21.56 -28.15
CA ILE A 374 19.01 -22.19 -29.40
C ILE A 374 17.60 -21.67 -29.71
N PRO A 375 17.42 -20.70 -30.63
CA PRO A 375 16.11 -20.10 -30.89
C PRO A 375 15.06 -21.11 -31.34
N SER A 376 15.45 -22.10 -32.16
CA SER A 376 14.55 -23.13 -32.68
C SER A 376 14.01 -24.10 -31.63
N GLU A 377 14.69 -24.22 -30.48
CA GLU A 377 14.26 -25.06 -29.34
C GLU A 377 13.67 -24.23 -28.20
N SER A 378 13.56 -22.90 -28.40
CA SER A 378 13.01 -21.97 -27.41
C SER A 378 11.53 -21.70 -27.71
N SER A 379 10.73 -21.49 -26.67
CA SER A 379 9.29 -21.25 -26.79
C SER A 379 8.80 -20.19 -25.81
N TRP A 380 7.59 -19.67 -26.05
CA TRP A 380 6.96 -18.68 -25.19
C TRP A 380 5.46 -18.92 -25.05
N THR A 381 4.91 -18.52 -23.90
CA THR A 381 3.48 -18.61 -23.58
C THR A 381 2.99 -17.33 -22.94
N VAL A 382 1.71 -17.00 -23.15
CA VAL A 382 1.07 -15.80 -22.61
C VAL A 382 -0.17 -16.20 -21.85
N THR A 383 -0.34 -15.58 -20.69
CA THR A 383 -1.58 -15.56 -19.92
C THR A 383 -1.96 -14.11 -19.64
N PRO A 384 -3.20 -13.82 -19.22
CA PRO A 384 -3.61 -12.45 -18.89
C PRO A 384 -2.81 -11.79 -17.75
N ARG A 385 -1.98 -12.55 -17.02
CA ARG A 385 -1.20 -12.07 -15.86
C ARG A 385 0.32 -12.20 -16.01
N LYS A 386 0.80 -12.91 -17.04
CA LYS A 386 2.23 -13.14 -17.24
C LYS A 386 2.57 -13.57 -18.67
N ILE A 387 3.79 -13.25 -19.09
CA ILE A 387 4.45 -13.79 -20.29
C ILE A 387 5.57 -14.69 -19.79
N GLU A 388 5.65 -15.91 -20.29
CA GLU A 388 6.68 -16.88 -19.90
C GLU A 388 7.53 -17.22 -21.13
N LEU A 389 8.84 -17.09 -20.99
CA LEU A 389 9.85 -17.48 -21.98
C LEU A 389 10.54 -18.74 -21.47
N LYS A 390 10.62 -19.77 -22.31
CA LYS A 390 11.43 -20.97 -22.07
C LYS A 390 12.51 -21.03 -23.13
N LEU A 391 13.74 -20.71 -22.75
CA LEU A 391 14.89 -20.57 -23.63
C LEU A 391 15.84 -21.75 -23.47
N ARG A 392 16.20 -22.41 -24.58
CA ARG A 392 17.14 -23.54 -24.59
C ARG A 392 18.57 -23.03 -24.58
N LYS A 393 19.39 -23.42 -23.60
CA LYS A 393 20.82 -23.05 -23.56
C LYS A 393 21.56 -23.67 -24.74
N ALA A 394 22.42 -22.91 -25.41
CA ALA A 394 23.31 -23.45 -26.45
C ALA A 394 24.36 -24.40 -25.87
N THR A 395 24.84 -24.12 -24.64
CA THR A 395 25.78 -24.98 -23.91
C THR A 395 25.10 -25.55 -22.65
N PRO A 396 24.66 -26.83 -22.67
CA PRO A 396 24.10 -27.47 -21.50
C PRO A 396 25.09 -27.53 -20.33
N GLY A 397 24.59 -27.39 -19.11
CA GLY A 397 25.37 -27.47 -17.88
C GLY A 397 25.98 -26.14 -17.40
N VAL A 398 25.98 -25.09 -18.25
CA VAL A 398 26.43 -23.76 -17.84
C VAL A 398 25.39 -23.13 -16.89
N LYS A 399 25.84 -22.68 -15.72
CA LYS A 399 25.01 -22.01 -14.72
C LYS A 399 25.00 -20.50 -14.98
N TRP A 400 23.82 -19.94 -15.23
CA TRP A 400 23.65 -18.50 -15.40
C TRP A 400 23.49 -17.81 -14.04
N SER A 401 24.26 -16.77 -13.74
CA SER A 401 24.13 -16.03 -12.47
C SER A 401 22.88 -15.16 -12.43
N ARG A 402 22.44 -14.69 -13.61
CA ARG A 402 21.21 -13.93 -13.86
C ARG A 402 20.75 -14.20 -15.29
N TRP A 403 19.52 -13.82 -15.64
CA TRP A 403 19.01 -14.02 -17.00
C TRP A 403 19.62 -13.07 -18.04
N GLY A 404 19.93 -11.82 -17.65
CA GLY A 404 20.40 -10.80 -18.58
C GLY A 404 20.08 -9.37 -18.13
N ASP A 405 19.98 -8.49 -19.11
CA ASP A 405 19.59 -7.07 -18.99
C ASP A 405 18.36 -6.77 -19.86
N GLU A 406 17.43 -5.94 -19.37
CA GLU A 406 16.30 -5.41 -20.16
C GLU A 406 16.58 -3.97 -20.59
N PHE A 407 16.36 -3.71 -21.88
CA PHE A 407 16.26 -2.38 -22.47
C PHE A 407 14.82 -2.10 -22.92
N ILE A 408 14.35 -0.87 -22.69
CA ILE A 408 12.95 -0.45 -22.90
C ILE A 408 12.96 0.72 -23.87
N GLY A 409 12.27 0.61 -25.01
CA GLY A 409 12.32 1.65 -26.04
C GLY A 409 11.42 1.41 -27.25
N ALA A 410 11.47 2.38 -28.18
CA ALA A 410 10.59 2.46 -29.34
C ALA A 410 10.90 1.44 -30.45
N HIS A 411 9.85 1.26 -31.25
CA HIS A 411 9.51 0.27 -32.26
C HIS A 411 10.59 -0.09 -33.30
N PHE A 412 10.45 -1.30 -33.85
CA PHE A 412 11.11 -1.83 -35.04
C PHE A 412 11.25 -0.81 -36.18
N GLU A 413 12.49 -0.44 -36.52
CA GLU A 413 12.86 -0.02 -37.86
C GLU A 413 13.67 -1.14 -38.52
N GLY A 414 13.14 -1.70 -39.61
CA GLY A 414 13.82 -2.74 -40.39
C GLY A 414 12.86 -3.74 -41.02
N ALA A 415 12.50 -3.44 -42.28
CA ALA A 415 11.94 -4.28 -43.34
C ALA A 415 11.07 -5.51 -42.95
N ALA A 416 9.84 -5.49 -43.44
CA ALA A 416 9.02 -6.68 -43.62
C ALA A 416 9.84 -7.82 -44.25
N LYS A 417 10.10 -8.86 -43.46
CA LYS A 417 10.21 -10.22 -43.97
C LYS A 417 8.99 -10.98 -43.50
N GLU A 418 8.14 -11.27 -44.47
CA GLU A 418 7.06 -12.23 -44.38
C GLU A 418 7.60 -13.64 -44.04
N THR A 419 6.74 -14.45 -43.40
CA THR A 419 6.82 -15.91 -43.13
C THR A 419 7.76 -16.35 -41.98
N GLN A 420 7.36 -17.20 -41.02
CA GLN A 420 6.47 -18.38 -41.13
C GLN A 420 5.48 -18.57 -39.98
N ALA A 421 4.25 -18.94 -40.36
CA ALA A 421 3.30 -19.64 -39.51
C ALA A 421 3.75 -21.10 -39.28
N PRO A 422 3.50 -21.71 -38.11
CA PRO A 422 3.63 -23.16 -37.97
C PRO A 422 2.46 -23.84 -38.69
N ALA A 423 2.77 -24.66 -39.69
CA ALA A 423 1.83 -25.59 -40.29
C ALA A 423 1.47 -26.72 -39.29
N PRO A 424 0.26 -27.30 -39.38
CA PRO A 424 -0.29 -28.24 -38.41
C PRO A 424 0.38 -29.63 -38.49
N ALA A 425 0.58 -30.24 -37.32
CA ALA A 425 1.08 -31.61 -37.19
C ALA A 425 0.21 -32.63 -37.94
N PRO A 426 0.81 -33.62 -38.64
CA PRO A 426 0.07 -34.60 -39.40
C PRO A 426 -0.57 -35.67 -38.50
N LYS A 427 -1.83 -36.00 -38.80
CA LYS A 427 -2.55 -37.16 -38.28
C LYS A 427 -1.90 -38.47 -38.76
N PRO A 428 -1.76 -39.51 -37.91
CA PRO A 428 -1.44 -40.85 -38.41
C PRO A 428 -2.69 -41.54 -38.97
N LYS A 429 -2.60 -42.04 -40.21
CA LYS A 429 -3.52 -43.03 -40.80
C LYS A 429 -2.80 -44.38 -40.92
N ALA A 430 -3.53 -45.44 -40.56
CA ALA A 430 -3.24 -46.88 -40.69
C ALA A 430 -2.78 -47.29 -42.11
N ALA A 431 -2.07 -48.39 -42.37
CA ALA A 431 -2.22 -49.82 -41.98
C ALA A 431 -0.89 -50.59 -42.37
N PRO A 432 -0.69 -51.93 -42.26
CA PRO A 432 -1.65 -53.02 -42.03
C PRO A 432 -1.26 -54.10 -40.98
N ILE A 433 -2.29 -54.90 -40.69
CA ILE A 433 -2.36 -56.06 -39.78
C ILE A 433 -1.56 -57.25 -40.33
N PRO A 434 -1.01 -58.12 -39.45
CA PRO A 434 -1.29 -59.54 -39.57
C PRO A 434 -1.89 -60.12 -38.28
N GLU A 435 -2.99 -60.85 -38.44
CA GLU A 435 -3.66 -61.65 -37.39
C GLU A 435 -2.82 -62.90 -37.07
N ARG A 436 -2.73 -63.29 -35.79
CA ARG A 436 -3.17 -64.63 -35.35
C ARG A 436 -3.28 -64.81 -33.82
N LYS A 437 -4.48 -65.25 -33.42
CA LYS A 437 -4.90 -66.10 -32.28
C LYS A 437 -5.13 -65.52 -30.87
N LYS A 438 -6.42 -65.62 -30.50
CA LYS A 438 -7.01 -65.68 -29.15
C LYS A 438 -6.53 -66.90 -28.37
N GLU A 439 -6.38 -66.74 -27.05
CA GLU A 439 -6.82 -67.71 -26.02
C GLU A 439 -6.96 -66.99 -24.66
N ALA A 440 -7.83 -67.53 -23.80
CA ALA A 440 -8.51 -66.85 -22.69
C ALA A 440 -7.80 -66.98 -21.32
N SER A 441 -8.09 -66.05 -20.38
CA SER A 441 -8.86 -66.32 -19.14
C SER A 441 -8.52 -65.43 -17.92
N VAL A 442 -9.59 -65.17 -17.16
CA VAL A 442 -9.77 -64.82 -15.73
C VAL A 442 -9.65 -63.35 -15.22
N GLU A 443 -10.68 -63.03 -14.44
CA GLU A 443 -11.15 -61.79 -13.82
C GLU A 443 -10.29 -61.30 -12.64
N ALA A 444 -10.23 -59.97 -12.48
CA ALA A 444 -10.27 -59.33 -11.16
C ALA A 444 -10.83 -57.91 -11.32
N ALA A 445 -11.96 -57.66 -10.66
CA ALA A 445 -12.74 -56.43 -10.72
C ALA A 445 -12.01 -55.23 -10.10
N ALA A 446 -12.12 -54.08 -10.76
CA ALA A 446 -11.86 -52.78 -10.14
C ALA A 446 -13.02 -52.43 -9.19
N PRO A 447 -12.78 -52.02 -7.93
CA PRO A 447 -13.86 -51.55 -7.08
C PRO A 447 -14.33 -50.16 -7.55
N ALA A 448 -15.60 -50.08 -7.93
CA ALA A 448 -16.33 -48.83 -7.95
C ALA A 448 -16.59 -48.39 -6.50
N TYR A 449 -16.07 -47.23 -6.09
CA TYR A 449 -16.46 -46.56 -4.86
C TYR A 449 -17.39 -45.37 -5.14
N PRO A 450 -18.35 -45.09 -4.24
CA PRO A 450 -19.54 -44.32 -4.55
C PRO A 450 -19.30 -42.81 -4.42
N THR A 451 -19.86 -42.08 -5.38
CA THR A 451 -20.00 -40.62 -5.32
C THR A 451 -20.95 -40.22 -4.19
N SER A 452 -20.41 -39.57 -3.16
CA SER A 452 -21.17 -38.76 -2.22
C SER A 452 -20.40 -37.46 -1.93
N SER A 453 -20.57 -36.45 -2.80
CA SER A 453 -20.42 -35.07 -2.38
C SER A 453 -21.32 -34.16 -3.21
N LYS A 454 -22.24 -33.48 -2.51
CA LYS A 454 -23.11 -32.42 -3.04
C LYS A 454 -22.47 -31.04 -2.86
N SER A 455 -21.14 -30.97 -2.94
CA SER A 455 -20.36 -29.74 -2.92
C SER A 455 -19.06 -29.96 -3.69
N GLY A 456 -18.85 -29.19 -4.75
CA GLY A 456 -17.76 -29.35 -5.71
C GLY A 456 -16.35 -29.00 -5.19
N PRO A 457 -15.33 -29.08 -6.07
CA PRO A 457 -13.91 -29.08 -5.72
C PRO A 457 -13.44 -27.78 -5.06
N LYS A 458 -12.72 -27.90 -3.93
CA LYS A 458 -12.09 -26.82 -3.17
C LYS A 458 -10.59 -26.81 -3.50
N ASP A 459 -10.10 -25.70 -4.05
CA ASP A 459 -8.68 -25.45 -4.34
C ASP A 459 -7.86 -25.29 -3.07
N TRP A 460 -6.78 -26.06 -2.96
CA TRP A 460 -5.84 -26.07 -1.83
C TRP A 460 -4.58 -25.19 -2.05
N ASP A 461 -4.57 -24.35 -3.09
CA ASP A 461 -3.42 -23.51 -3.47
C ASP A 461 -3.47 -22.09 -2.88
N LYS A 462 -4.16 -21.94 -1.73
CA LYS A 462 -4.23 -20.69 -0.96
C LYS A 462 -4.04 -20.96 0.52
N LEU A 463 -2.79 -21.17 0.94
CA LEU A 463 -2.31 -20.73 2.25
C LEU A 463 -0.82 -20.38 2.13
N GLU A 464 -0.53 -19.08 2.20
CA GLU A 464 0.81 -18.48 2.31
C GLU A 464 1.34 -18.61 3.75
N VAL A 465 2.66 -18.54 3.92
CA VAL A 465 3.29 -18.16 5.19
C VAL A 465 4.02 -16.84 5.00
N ALA A 466 3.49 -15.75 5.57
CA ALA A 466 4.13 -14.96 6.63
C ALA A 466 3.29 -13.71 6.98
N ASP A 467 3.30 -13.39 8.27
CA ASP A 467 2.66 -12.29 9.00
C ASP A 467 2.69 -10.89 8.33
N ASP A 468 1.56 -10.18 8.31
CA ASP A 468 1.23 -9.07 9.24
C ASP A 468 -0.03 -8.29 8.79
N ASP A 469 -0.91 -8.11 9.77
CA ASP A 469 -2.08 -7.23 10.00
C ASP A 469 -3.01 -6.63 8.91
N ASP A 470 -4.29 -6.82 9.26
CA ASP A 470 -5.50 -6.01 9.08
C ASP A 470 -6.32 -6.04 7.76
N ASN A 471 -7.50 -6.66 7.93
CA ASN A 471 -8.68 -6.78 7.06
C ASN A 471 -8.64 -7.87 5.98
N ASN A 472 -8.43 -9.10 6.42
CA ASN A 472 -9.03 -10.27 5.77
C ASN A 472 -9.73 -11.10 6.86
N GLN A 473 -10.89 -11.70 6.56
CA GLN A 473 -11.62 -12.55 7.51
C GLN A 473 -10.80 -13.81 7.84
N ASP A 474 -9.89 -13.68 8.80
CA ASP A 474 -9.01 -14.73 9.29
C ASP A 474 -9.74 -15.59 10.32
N ALA A 475 -9.56 -16.91 10.29
CA ALA A 475 -10.12 -17.84 11.28
C ALA A 475 -9.73 -17.42 12.70
N ASN A 476 -8.55 -16.82 12.85
CA ASN A 476 -8.06 -16.29 14.12
C ASN A 476 -8.87 -15.07 14.61
N SER A 477 -9.40 -14.23 13.71
CA SER A 477 -10.31 -13.15 14.08
C SER A 477 -11.68 -13.68 14.52
N PHE A 478 -12.15 -14.76 13.90
CA PHE A 478 -13.36 -15.47 14.30
C PHE A 478 -13.22 -16.06 15.72
N PHE A 479 -12.10 -16.72 16.03
CA PHE A 479 -11.85 -17.26 17.38
C PHE A 479 -11.64 -16.15 18.44
N LYS A 480 -10.97 -15.05 18.09
CA LYS A 480 -10.81 -13.88 18.99
C LYS A 480 -12.16 -13.26 19.35
N ASN A 481 -13.02 -13.06 18.36
CA ASN A 481 -14.36 -12.50 18.57
C ASN A 481 -15.27 -13.46 19.35
N LEU A 482 -15.21 -14.76 19.03
CA LEU A 482 -15.96 -15.80 19.75
C LEU A 482 -15.51 -15.90 21.21
N TYR A 483 -14.21 -15.81 21.49
CA TYR A 483 -13.68 -15.85 22.85
C TYR A 483 -13.99 -14.56 23.63
N SER A 484 -13.86 -13.38 23.02
CA SER A 484 -14.14 -12.10 23.69
C SER A 484 -15.61 -11.89 24.05
N GLY A 485 -16.53 -12.50 23.30
CA GLY A 485 -17.97 -12.43 23.54
C GLY A 485 -18.53 -13.59 24.39
N ALA A 486 -17.73 -14.60 24.72
CA ALA A 486 -18.16 -15.81 25.42
C ALA A 486 -18.21 -15.63 26.95
N THR A 487 -19.10 -16.37 27.62
CA THR A 487 -19.13 -16.41 29.09
C THR A 487 -17.88 -17.10 29.65
N PRO A 488 -17.49 -16.86 30.90
CA PRO A 488 -16.29 -17.46 31.49
C PRO A 488 -16.28 -19.00 31.46
N GLU A 489 -17.44 -19.64 31.51
CA GLU A 489 -17.58 -21.10 31.40
C GLU A 489 -17.38 -21.58 29.96
N GLN A 490 -17.89 -20.85 28.97
CA GLN A 490 -17.69 -21.14 27.56
C GLN A 490 -16.23 -20.93 27.13
N GLN A 491 -15.56 -19.89 27.64
CA GLN A 491 -14.13 -19.67 27.44
C GLN A 491 -13.29 -20.83 27.99
N ARG A 492 -13.65 -21.36 29.15
CA ARG A 492 -12.99 -22.54 29.75
C ARG A 492 -13.25 -23.81 28.92
N ALA A 493 -14.46 -24.01 28.41
CA ALA A 493 -14.79 -25.13 27.52
C ALA A 493 -13.99 -25.08 26.22
N MET A 494 -13.90 -23.89 25.62
CA MET A 494 -13.14 -23.64 24.40
C MET A 494 -11.64 -23.91 24.60
N MET A 495 -11.07 -23.40 25.68
CA MET A 495 -9.65 -23.58 25.96
C MET A 495 -9.31 -25.05 26.27
N LYS A 496 -10.15 -25.74 27.05
CA LYS A 496 -9.95 -27.14 27.40
C LYS A 496 -10.09 -28.05 26.17
N SER A 497 -11.14 -27.88 25.38
CA SER A 497 -11.36 -28.68 24.16
C SER A 497 -10.26 -28.45 23.11
N PHE A 498 -9.79 -27.22 22.95
CA PHE A 498 -8.72 -26.89 22.03
C PHE A 498 -7.38 -27.54 22.43
N VAL A 499 -7.03 -27.49 23.72
CA VAL A 499 -5.77 -28.07 24.23
C VAL A 499 -5.81 -29.60 24.18
N GLU A 500 -6.93 -30.23 24.59
CA GLU A 500 -7.04 -31.69 24.61
C GLU A 500 -7.11 -32.30 23.20
N SER A 501 -7.73 -31.59 22.25
CA SER A 501 -7.83 -32.03 20.86
C SER A 501 -6.64 -31.65 19.99
N ASN A 502 -5.56 -31.11 20.57
CA ASN A 502 -4.41 -30.56 19.82
C ASN A 502 -4.83 -29.58 18.71
N GLY A 503 -5.87 -28.78 18.95
CA GLY A 503 -6.38 -27.78 18.02
C GLY A 503 -7.32 -28.29 16.93
N THR A 504 -7.77 -29.54 17.00
CA THR A 504 -8.64 -30.14 15.96
C THR A 504 -10.13 -30.06 16.27
N ALA A 505 -10.52 -29.78 17.52
CA ALA A 505 -11.91 -29.65 17.94
C ALA A 505 -12.11 -28.49 18.93
N LEU A 506 -13.19 -27.75 18.75
CA LEU A 506 -13.58 -26.62 19.61
C LEU A 506 -15.03 -26.79 20.07
N SER A 507 -15.25 -26.85 21.38
CA SER A 507 -16.59 -26.93 21.97
C SER A 507 -16.81 -25.78 22.96
N THR A 508 -18.01 -25.20 22.93
CA THR A 508 -18.43 -24.11 23.81
C THR A 508 -19.25 -24.59 25.00
N ASP A 509 -19.50 -25.90 25.13
CA ASP A 509 -20.30 -26.48 26.22
C ASP A 509 -19.41 -27.04 27.34
N TRP A 510 -19.41 -26.37 28.49
CA TRP A 510 -18.61 -26.77 29.65
C TRP A 510 -19.11 -28.06 30.32
N ASP A 511 -20.42 -28.33 30.29
CA ASP A 511 -21.00 -29.48 30.99
C ASP A 511 -20.68 -30.82 30.33
N ASP A 512 -20.45 -30.78 29.02
CA ASP A 512 -19.99 -31.91 28.21
C ASP A 512 -18.47 -32.09 28.32
N VAL A 513 -17.70 -31.03 28.03
CA VAL A 513 -16.22 -31.08 27.97
C VAL A 513 -15.59 -31.30 29.35
N LYS A 514 -16.27 -30.98 30.46
CA LYS A 514 -15.74 -31.29 31.80
C LYS A 514 -15.75 -32.79 32.12
N LYS A 515 -16.65 -33.57 31.52
CA LYS A 515 -16.86 -35.00 31.83
C LYS A 515 -16.13 -35.95 30.88
N ARG A 516 -15.82 -35.52 29.66
CA ARG A 516 -15.12 -36.31 28.66
C ARG A 516 -13.86 -35.62 28.15
N THR A 517 -12.85 -36.40 27.79
CA THR A 517 -11.67 -35.90 27.07
C THR A 517 -12.04 -35.69 25.61
N VAL A 518 -11.62 -34.58 25.01
CA VAL A 518 -11.89 -34.30 23.59
C VAL A 518 -10.78 -34.92 22.75
N GLU A 519 -11.12 -35.98 22.00
CA GLU A 519 -10.17 -36.68 21.16
C GLU A 519 -9.70 -35.84 19.97
N THR A 520 -8.44 -36.04 19.57
CA THR A 520 -7.89 -35.41 18.38
C THR A 520 -8.46 -36.09 17.14
N VAL A 521 -9.24 -35.36 16.34
CA VAL A 521 -9.79 -35.87 15.07
C VAL A 521 -9.02 -35.22 13.93
N PRO A 522 -7.93 -35.83 13.46
CA PRO A 522 -7.15 -35.28 12.37
C PRO A 522 -7.94 -35.36 11.04
N PRO A 523 -7.68 -34.45 10.08
CA PRO A 523 -8.22 -34.55 8.73
C PRO A 523 -7.83 -35.88 8.04
N GLU A 524 -8.69 -36.41 7.18
CA GLU A 524 -8.43 -37.66 6.46
C GLU A 524 -7.07 -37.63 5.74
N GLY A 525 -6.22 -38.64 6.01
CA GLY A 525 -4.88 -38.79 5.43
C GLY A 525 -3.71 -38.41 6.36
N VAL A 526 -3.98 -37.92 7.58
CA VAL A 526 -2.93 -37.54 8.55
C VAL A 526 -3.02 -38.39 9.82
N VAL A 527 -1.92 -39.04 10.20
CA VAL A 527 -1.83 -39.85 11.43
C VAL A 527 -1.12 -39.05 12.53
N PRO A 528 -1.73 -38.86 13.71
CA PRO A 528 -1.13 -38.10 14.79
C PRO A 528 0.02 -38.91 15.40
N LYS A 529 1.24 -38.37 15.36
CA LYS A 529 2.40 -38.95 16.04
C LYS A 529 2.68 -38.17 17.32
N LYS A 530 2.76 -38.88 18.45
CA LYS A 530 3.16 -38.31 19.73
C LYS A 530 4.68 -38.15 19.74
N TRP A 531 5.17 -36.96 20.07
CA TRP A 531 6.60 -36.70 20.24
C TRP A 531 7.03 -37.24 21.61
N GLU A 532 7.92 -38.24 21.62
CA GLU A 532 8.60 -38.67 22.85
C GLU A 532 9.84 -37.78 23.03
N SER A 533 9.93 -37.11 24.19
CA SER A 533 11.06 -36.23 24.54
C SER A 533 12.16 -37.01 25.26
#